data_AF-A0A847X4Y1-F1
#
_entry.id   AF-A0A847X4Y1-F1
#
_cell.length_a   1.000
_cell.length_b   1.000
_cell.length_c   1.000
_cell.angle_alpha   90.00
_cell.angle_beta   90.00
_cell.angle_gamma   90.00
#
_symmetry.space_group_name_H-M   'P 1'
#
loop_
_entity.id
_entity.type
_entity.pdbx_description
1 polymer ?
#
loop_
_entity_poly.entity_id
_entity_poly.type
_entity_poly.pdbx_seq_one_letter_code
_entity_poly.pdbx_strand_id
1 'polypeptide(L)'
;MNPILLAVILLGVLGIVFAVILSFASRVFHVKVDRRISEVREALPGANCGACGFPGCDGLAAAIINDGAPITACPVGGPPLHAKLAQMLGADAGDSVREVAVVRCQGKEAYSKDKFKYTGIRDCRANHALQGGSKVCSYGCLGCGSCVDVCAFDAIHIIDGVAIVDEDKCTACKKCISECPRELIVLKPYDQEVIVKCMN
;
A
#
# COMPACT_ATOMS: atom_id res chain seq x y z
N MET A 1 -64.31 -4.73 11.40
CA MET A 1 -63.10 -3.88 11.27
C MET A 1 -62.74 -3.76 9.80
N ASN A 2 -62.50 -2.56 9.31
CA ASN A 2 -62.12 -2.33 7.90
C ASN A 2 -60.70 -2.92 7.67
N PRO A 3 -60.51 -3.90 6.78
CA PRO A 3 -59.23 -4.58 6.57
C PRO A 3 -58.09 -3.61 6.22
N ILE A 4 -58.42 -2.50 5.56
CA ILE A 4 -57.47 -1.42 5.27
C ILE A 4 -56.93 -0.80 6.57
N LEU A 5 -57.80 -0.55 7.54
CA LEU A 5 -57.41 0.03 8.83
C LEU A 5 -56.53 -0.93 9.64
N LEU A 6 -56.83 -2.25 9.58
CA LEU A 6 -56.01 -3.28 10.23
C LEU A 6 -54.59 -3.33 9.64
N ALA A 7 -54.47 -3.28 8.31
CA ALA A 7 -53.18 -3.30 7.62
C ALA A 7 -52.32 -2.08 7.99
N VAL A 8 -52.93 -0.89 8.04
CA VAL A 8 -52.25 0.36 8.42
C VAL A 8 -51.73 0.28 9.87
N ILE A 9 -52.53 -0.23 10.80
CA ILE A 9 -52.14 -0.37 12.21
C ILE A 9 -50.98 -1.37 12.35
N LEU A 10 -51.07 -2.53 11.69
CA LEU A 10 -50.01 -3.55 11.74
C LEU A 10 -48.67 -3.02 11.21
N LEU A 11 -48.69 -2.34 10.07
CA LEU A 11 -47.48 -1.76 9.48
C LEU A 11 -46.89 -0.67 10.38
N GLY A 12 -47.75 0.18 10.98
CA GLY A 12 -47.34 1.25 11.89
C GLY A 12 -46.69 0.71 13.17
N VAL A 13 -47.29 -0.30 13.79
CA VAL A 13 -46.73 -0.95 14.99
C VAL A 13 -45.38 -1.60 14.68
N LEU A 14 -45.29 -2.33 13.56
CA LEU A 14 -44.05 -2.97 13.15
C LEU A 14 -42.93 -1.94 12.90
N GLY A 15 -43.25 -0.81 12.27
CA GLY A 15 -42.31 0.30 12.06
C GLY A 15 -41.80 0.91 13.37
N ILE A 16 -42.69 1.13 14.35
CA ILE A 16 -42.30 1.64 15.68
C ILE A 16 -41.39 0.64 16.40
N VAL A 17 -41.72 -0.65 16.35
CA VAL A 17 -40.89 -1.71 16.95
C VAL A 17 -39.48 -1.69 16.36
N PHE A 18 -39.35 -1.66 15.03
CA PHE A 18 -38.03 -1.57 14.40
C PHE A 18 -37.29 -0.27 14.73
N ALA A 19 -37.98 0.86 14.80
CA ALA A 19 -37.37 2.15 15.16
C ALA A 19 -36.81 2.14 16.59
N VAL A 20 -37.55 1.57 17.54
CA VAL A 20 -37.10 1.44 18.94
C VAL A 20 -35.88 0.51 19.03
N ILE A 21 -35.90 -0.63 18.33
CA ILE A 21 -34.78 -1.57 18.31
C ILE A 21 -33.52 -0.91 17.71
N LEU A 22 -33.64 -0.23 16.57
CA LEU A 22 -32.52 0.45 15.93
C LEU A 22 -32.00 1.62 16.78
N SER A 23 -32.88 2.39 17.42
CA SER A 23 -32.49 3.47 18.32
C SER A 23 -31.74 2.95 19.55
N PHE A 24 -32.19 1.82 20.12
CA PHE A 24 -31.50 1.19 21.24
C PHE A 24 -30.13 0.66 20.81
N ALA A 25 -30.06 -0.08 19.70
CA ALA A 25 -28.80 -0.58 19.16
C ALA A 25 -27.82 0.56 18.86
N SER A 26 -28.27 1.64 18.23
CA SER A 26 -27.43 2.80 17.91
C SER A 26 -26.80 3.45 19.15
N ARG A 27 -27.51 3.50 20.28
CA ARG A 27 -26.97 4.05 21.53
C ARG A 27 -26.00 3.10 22.23
N VAL A 28 -26.32 1.81 22.26
CA VAL A 28 -25.49 0.78 22.91
C VAL A 28 -24.15 0.61 22.17
N PHE A 29 -24.17 0.66 20.84
CA PHE A 29 -22.99 0.48 20.00
C PHE A 29 -22.35 1.81 19.55
N HIS A 30 -22.66 2.93 20.20
CA HIS A 30 -22.08 4.21 19.85
C HIS A 30 -20.59 4.26 20.24
N VAL A 31 -19.71 4.07 19.25
CA VAL A 31 -18.26 4.26 19.41
C VAL A 31 -17.95 5.74 19.36
N LYS A 32 -17.36 6.29 20.43
CA LYS A 32 -16.85 7.67 20.42
C LYS A 32 -15.64 7.73 19.48
N VAL A 33 -15.83 8.30 18.30
CA VAL A 33 -14.73 8.60 17.37
C VAL A 33 -14.06 9.88 17.87
N ASP A 34 -12.80 9.79 18.28
CA ASP A 34 -12.00 10.97 18.59
C ASP A 34 -11.89 11.81 17.32
N ARG A 35 -12.24 13.10 17.42
CA ARG A 35 -12.21 14.05 16.31
C ARG A 35 -10.80 14.20 15.72
N ARG A 36 -9.75 13.94 16.50
CA ARG A 36 -8.36 13.92 16.03
C ARG A 36 -8.12 12.81 15.00
N ILE A 37 -8.81 11.68 15.10
CA ILE A 37 -8.68 10.58 14.13
C ILE A 37 -9.16 11.04 12.76
N SER A 38 -10.30 11.73 12.68
CA SER A 38 -10.78 12.30 11.42
C SER A 38 -9.81 13.35 10.85
N GLU A 39 -9.26 14.22 11.70
CA GLU A 39 -8.31 15.26 11.26
C GLU A 39 -7.01 14.65 10.72
N VAL A 40 -6.47 13.63 11.39
CA VAL A 40 -5.30 12.87 10.88
C VAL A 40 -5.66 12.15 9.59
N ARG A 41 -6.83 11.52 9.52
CA ARG A 41 -7.28 10.79 8.33
C ARG A 41 -7.40 11.68 7.09
N GLU A 42 -7.85 12.92 7.26
CA GLU A 42 -7.93 13.92 6.19
C GLU A 42 -6.55 14.43 5.76
N ALA A 43 -5.56 14.44 6.67
CA ALA A 43 -4.19 14.77 6.33
C ALA A 43 -3.48 13.65 5.55
N LEU A 44 -3.85 12.38 5.79
CA LEU A 44 -3.27 11.22 5.11
C LEU A 44 -3.62 11.20 3.60
N PRO A 45 -2.79 10.56 2.73
CA PRO A 45 -3.00 10.54 1.28
C PRO A 45 -4.25 9.79 0.81
N GLY A 46 -4.99 9.10 1.69
CA GLY A 46 -6.19 8.33 1.33
C GLY A 46 -5.97 7.10 0.44
N ALA A 47 -4.71 6.72 0.18
CA ALA A 47 -4.37 5.65 -0.76
C ALA A 47 -4.73 4.22 -0.28
N ASN A 48 -5.03 4.03 1.02
CA ASN A 48 -5.42 2.73 1.61
C ASN A 48 -4.52 1.54 1.21
N CYS A 49 -3.22 1.78 1.04
CA CYS A 49 -2.31 0.82 0.43
C CYS A 49 -1.72 -0.23 1.39
N GLY A 50 -1.86 -0.04 2.71
CA GLY A 50 -1.32 -0.96 3.73
C GLY A 50 0.21 -0.92 3.90
N ALA A 51 0.93 -0.03 3.22
CA ALA A 51 2.40 0.03 3.27
C ALA A 51 2.97 0.35 4.67
N CYS A 52 2.16 0.95 5.53
CA CYS A 52 2.48 1.26 6.93
C CYS A 52 2.20 0.10 7.89
N GLY A 53 1.62 -1.02 7.43
CA GLY A 53 1.24 -2.17 8.26
C GLY A 53 -0.15 -2.08 8.89
N PHE A 54 -0.89 -0.99 8.66
CA PHE A 54 -2.24 -0.78 9.21
C PHE A 54 -3.35 -0.97 8.14
N PRO A 55 -4.58 -1.35 8.56
CA PRO A 55 -5.71 -1.53 7.64
C PRO A 55 -6.23 -0.18 7.13
N GLY A 56 -5.63 0.29 6.04
CA GLY A 56 -6.00 1.54 5.39
C GLY A 56 -5.55 2.80 6.15
N CYS A 57 -5.95 3.95 5.62
CA CYS A 57 -5.62 5.25 6.21
C CYS A 57 -6.39 5.49 7.52
N ASP A 58 -7.61 4.99 7.65
CA ASP A 58 -8.41 5.08 8.88
C ASP A 58 -7.78 4.27 10.01
N GLY A 59 -7.28 3.06 9.70
CA GLY A 59 -6.54 2.24 10.66
C GLY A 59 -5.25 2.91 11.12
N LEU A 60 -4.48 3.51 10.21
CA LEU A 60 -3.28 4.26 10.59
C LEU A 60 -3.62 5.50 11.43
N ALA A 61 -4.65 6.26 11.06
CA ALA A 61 -5.07 7.45 11.80
C ALA A 61 -5.50 7.11 13.23
N ALA A 62 -6.28 6.03 13.40
CA ALA A 62 -6.65 5.51 14.70
C ALA A 62 -5.43 5.07 15.51
N ALA A 63 -4.49 4.36 14.88
CA ALA A 63 -3.29 3.87 15.56
C ALA A 63 -2.34 5.01 16.00
N ILE A 64 -2.23 6.08 15.23
CA ILE A 64 -1.45 7.27 15.60
C ILE A 64 -2.01 7.93 16.87
N ILE A 65 -3.34 7.99 17.01
CA ILE A 65 -3.99 8.66 18.14
C ILE A 65 -4.11 7.75 19.36
N ASN A 66 -4.52 6.49 19.17
CA ASN A 66 -4.90 5.59 20.25
C ASN A 66 -3.79 4.64 20.67
N ASP A 67 -3.00 4.15 19.70
CA ASP A 67 -2.06 3.04 19.90
C ASP A 67 -0.59 3.49 19.90
N GLY A 68 -0.34 4.80 19.75
CA GLY A 68 1.00 5.39 19.76
C GLY A 68 1.83 5.08 18.52
N ALA A 69 1.20 4.79 17.38
CA ALA A 69 1.94 4.60 16.13
C ALA A 69 2.72 5.87 15.74
N PRO A 70 3.94 5.74 15.17
CA PRO A 70 4.72 6.90 14.77
C PRO A 70 3.99 7.77 13.74
N ILE A 71 4.06 9.10 13.89
CA ILE A 71 3.53 10.03 12.89
C ILE A 71 4.26 9.95 11.53
N THR A 72 5.44 9.32 11.54
CA THR A 72 6.27 9.02 10.36
C THR A 72 5.92 7.69 9.67
N ALA A 73 4.89 6.98 10.15
CA ALA A 73 4.58 5.63 9.69
C ALA A 73 4.05 5.57 8.25
N CYS A 74 3.63 6.69 7.63
CA CYS A 74 3.10 6.69 6.27
C CYS A 74 4.21 6.96 5.23
N PRO A 75 4.80 5.92 4.60
CA PRO A 75 5.88 6.13 3.63
C PRO A 75 5.42 6.94 2.41
N VAL A 76 4.14 6.81 2.04
CA VAL A 76 3.57 7.48 0.86
C VAL A 76 3.46 8.99 1.03
N GLY A 77 3.13 9.46 2.24
CA GLY A 77 3.04 10.90 2.50
C GLY A 77 4.40 11.54 2.74
N GLY A 78 5.38 10.75 3.22
CA GLY A 78 6.76 11.18 3.36
C GLY A 78 6.95 12.39 4.30
N PRO A 79 8.14 13.03 4.23
CA PRO A 79 8.48 14.15 5.11
C PRO A 79 7.46 15.30 5.16
N PRO A 80 6.84 15.74 4.04
CA PRO A 80 5.85 16.82 4.07
C PRO A 80 4.62 16.48 4.92
N LEU A 81 4.14 15.24 4.83
CA LEU A 81 3.04 14.76 5.67
C LEU A 81 3.46 14.71 7.14
N HIS A 82 4.66 14.17 7.41
CA HIS A 82 5.14 13.99 8.79
C HIS A 82 5.27 15.32 9.52
N ALA A 83 5.80 16.35 8.85
CA ALA A 83 5.87 17.71 9.40
C ALA A 83 4.47 18.29 9.69
N LYS A 84 3.50 18.05 8.79
CA LYS A 84 2.11 18.47 9.00
C LYS A 84 1.48 17.78 10.21
N LEU A 85 1.67 16.47 10.35
CA LEU A 85 1.16 15.70 11.49
C LEU A 85 1.82 16.10 12.82
N ALA A 86 3.13 16.37 12.80
CA ALA A 86 3.86 16.90 13.95
C ALA A 86 3.27 18.21 14.45
N GLN A 87 3.02 19.15 13.53
CA GLN A 87 2.40 20.43 13.85
C GLN A 87 0.97 20.27 14.39
N MET A 88 0.17 19.39 13.80
CA MET A 88 -1.22 19.15 14.22
C MET A 88 -1.32 18.48 15.60
N LEU A 89 -0.40 17.58 15.93
CA LEU A 89 -0.46 16.75 17.13
C LEU A 89 0.46 17.26 18.25
N GLY A 90 1.24 18.31 18.02
CA GLY A 90 2.22 18.83 18.97
C GLY A 90 3.34 17.84 19.29
N ALA A 91 3.67 16.98 18.32
CA ALA A 91 4.69 15.93 18.45
C ALA A 91 5.91 16.26 17.58
N ASP A 92 7.08 15.71 17.93
CA ASP A 92 8.28 15.84 17.10
C ASP A 92 8.26 14.78 15.98
N ALA A 93 8.48 15.19 14.73
CA ALA A 93 8.54 14.28 13.58
C ALA A 93 9.81 13.43 13.54
N GLY A 94 10.87 13.85 14.26
CA GLY A 94 12.22 13.35 14.09
C GLY A 94 12.76 13.55 12.67
N ASP A 95 13.95 13.03 12.42
CA ASP A 95 14.54 12.99 11.08
C ASP A 95 13.88 11.88 10.25
N SER A 96 12.81 12.21 9.54
CA SER A 96 12.22 11.28 8.58
C SER A 96 12.98 11.35 7.25
N VAL A 97 13.72 10.29 6.93
CA VAL A 97 14.48 10.18 5.68
C VAL A 97 13.54 9.73 4.56
N ARG A 98 13.59 10.43 3.42
CA ARG A 98 12.88 10.00 2.20
C ARG A 98 13.56 8.74 1.64
N GLU A 99 12.80 7.68 1.47
CA GLU A 99 13.27 6.44 0.84
C GLU A 99 12.70 6.30 -0.58
N VAL A 100 13.42 5.54 -1.41
CA VAL A 100 12.99 5.17 -2.76
C VAL A 100 13.32 3.71 -3.05
N ALA A 101 12.52 3.08 -3.90
CA ALA A 101 12.76 1.72 -4.33
C ALA A 101 13.85 1.66 -5.40
N VAL A 102 14.66 0.62 -5.36
CA VAL A 102 15.70 0.36 -6.36
C VAL A 102 15.79 -1.13 -6.64
N VAL A 103 15.96 -1.46 -7.92
CA VAL A 103 16.08 -2.85 -8.37
C VAL A 103 17.54 -3.25 -8.34
N ARG A 104 17.87 -4.29 -7.57
CA ARG A 104 19.18 -4.94 -7.52
C ARG A 104 19.33 -5.89 -8.71
N CYS A 105 19.38 -5.33 -9.91
CA CYS A 105 19.79 -6.07 -11.09
C CYS A 105 20.47 -5.14 -12.12
N GLN A 106 21.57 -5.60 -12.70
CA GLN A 106 22.23 -5.00 -13.87
C GLN A 106 22.28 -5.95 -15.08
N GLY A 107 21.64 -7.12 -14.97
CA GLY A 107 21.64 -8.17 -15.98
C GLY A 107 20.73 -7.85 -17.16
N LYS A 108 21.03 -6.76 -17.88
CA LYS A 108 20.38 -6.40 -19.14
C LYS A 108 20.43 -7.58 -20.13
N GLU A 109 19.54 -7.58 -21.11
CA GLU A 109 19.47 -8.62 -22.15
C GLU A 109 20.82 -8.89 -22.84
N ALA A 110 21.65 -7.86 -23.01
CA ALA A 110 22.99 -7.99 -23.59
C ALA A 110 23.98 -8.85 -22.76
N TYR A 111 23.78 -8.93 -21.43
CA TYR A 111 24.73 -9.55 -20.50
C TYR A 111 24.20 -10.85 -19.89
N SER A 112 22.88 -10.98 -19.72
CA SER A 112 22.27 -12.17 -19.14
C SER A 112 21.61 -13.03 -20.20
N LYS A 113 22.21 -14.20 -20.47
CA LYS A 113 21.61 -15.23 -21.33
C LYS A 113 20.35 -15.83 -20.69
N ASP A 114 19.46 -16.31 -21.52
CA ASP A 114 18.27 -17.06 -21.10
C ASP A 114 18.50 -18.56 -21.27
N LYS A 115 18.00 -19.36 -20.31
CA LYS A 115 17.99 -20.83 -20.35
C LYS A 115 17.00 -21.34 -21.40
N PHE A 116 15.88 -20.63 -21.52
CA PHE A 116 14.80 -20.93 -22.45
C PHE A 116 14.02 -19.64 -22.76
N LYS A 117 13.36 -19.60 -23.92
CA LYS A 117 12.48 -18.51 -24.29
C LYS A 117 11.12 -18.68 -23.60
N TYR A 118 10.77 -17.73 -22.74
CA TYR A 118 9.47 -17.72 -22.08
C TYR A 118 8.41 -17.07 -22.97
N THR A 119 7.35 -17.80 -23.30
CA THR A 119 6.20 -17.32 -24.10
C THR A 119 4.88 -17.42 -23.33
N GLY A 120 4.94 -17.45 -22.00
CA GLY A 120 3.78 -17.55 -21.13
C GLY A 120 3.13 -16.20 -20.80
N ILE A 121 2.30 -16.21 -19.75
CA ILE A 121 1.66 -15.01 -19.20
C ILE A 121 2.73 -14.02 -18.74
N ARG A 122 2.56 -12.73 -19.00
CA ARG A 122 3.49 -11.68 -18.53
C ARG A 122 3.37 -11.47 -17.02
N ASP A 123 3.87 -12.44 -16.26
CA ASP A 123 3.92 -12.41 -14.80
C ASP A 123 5.23 -13.03 -14.31
N CYS A 124 5.90 -12.34 -13.39
CA CYS A 124 7.15 -12.77 -12.79
C CYS A 124 6.98 -14.05 -11.97
N ARG A 125 5.85 -14.26 -11.27
CA ARG A 125 5.63 -15.49 -10.50
C ARG A 125 5.44 -16.70 -11.41
N ALA A 126 4.65 -16.55 -12.47
CA ALA A 126 4.47 -17.60 -13.48
C ALA A 126 5.79 -17.98 -14.18
N ASN A 127 6.61 -16.99 -14.55
CA ASN A 127 7.94 -17.25 -15.11
C ASN A 127 8.86 -17.91 -14.07
N HIS A 128 8.90 -17.41 -12.83
CA HIS A 128 9.72 -17.96 -11.76
C HIS A 128 9.39 -19.43 -11.41
N ALA A 129 8.12 -19.81 -11.49
CA ALA A 129 7.68 -21.19 -11.26
C ALA A 129 8.29 -22.21 -12.25
N LEU A 130 8.75 -21.76 -13.42
CA LEU A 130 9.40 -22.60 -14.42
C LEU A 130 10.91 -22.67 -14.17
N GLN A 131 11.35 -23.61 -13.34
CA GLN A 131 12.77 -23.85 -13.02
C GLN A 131 13.51 -22.60 -12.49
N GLY A 132 12.82 -21.81 -11.67
CA GLY A 132 13.33 -20.57 -11.09
C GLY A 132 13.30 -19.37 -12.04
N GLY A 133 12.90 -19.55 -13.30
CA GLY A 133 12.77 -18.51 -14.31
C GLY A 133 13.63 -18.71 -15.55
N SER A 134 13.26 -17.98 -16.60
CA SER A 134 13.89 -18.02 -17.93
C SER A 134 15.35 -17.57 -17.97
N LYS A 135 15.81 -16.72 -17.06
CA LYS A 135 17.19 -16.24 -17.05
C LYS A 135 18.18 -17.28 -16.51
N VAL A 136 19.38 -17.35 -17.09
CA VAL A 136 20.50 -18.15 -16.57
C VAL A 136 20.87 -17.70 -15.17
N CYS A 137 20.94 -16.38 -14.95
CA CYS A 137 21.14 -15.82 -13.62
C CYS A 137 19.92 -16.07 -12.73
N SER A 138 20.10 -16.84 -11.66
CA SER A 138 19.07 -17.15 -10.67
C SER A 138 18.63 -15.92 -9.86
N TYR A 139 19.49 -14.91 -9.74
CA TYR A 139 19.26 -13.68 -8.97
C TYR A 139 18.96 -12.46 -9.84
N GLY A 140 18.62 -12.66 -11.13
CA GLY A 140 18.35 -11.57 -12.08
C GLY A 140 16.88 -11.16 -12.16
N CYS A 141 16.58 -9.96 -12.64
CA CYS A 141 15.21 -9.56 -12.97
C CYS A 141 14.69 -10.42 -14.13
N LEU A 142 13.47 -10.94 -14.02
CA LEU A 142 12.86 -11.74 -15.09
C LEU A 142 12.29 -10.89 -16.24
N GLY A 143 12.12 -9.59 -16.02
CA GLY A 143 11.65 -8.66 -17.05
C GLY A 143 10.16 -8.77 -17.41
N CYS A 144 9.35 -9.55 -16.69
CA CYS A 144 7.94 -9.74 -17.06
C CYS A 144 7.05 -8.52 -16.81
N GLY A 145 7.42 -7.63 -15.88
CA GLY A 145 6.68 -6.40 -15.62
C GLY A 145 5.69 -6.40 -14.44
N SER A 146 5.56 -7.47 -13.64
CA SER A 146 4.59 -7.47 -12.52
C SER A 146 4.75 -6.28 -11.55
N CYS A 147 5.99 -5.83 -11.32
CA CYS A 147 6.28 -4.63 -10.51
C CYS A 147 5.78 -3.31 -11.14
N VAL A 148 5.71 -3.24 -12.47
CA VAL A 148 5.11 -2.13 -13.22
C VAL A 148 3.60 -2.14 -13.03
N ASP A 149 2.96 -3.30 -13.16
CA ASP A 149 1.51 -3.45 -13.06
C ASP A 149 0.95 -3.03 -11.69
N VAL A 150 1.70 -3.26 -10.61
CA VAL A 150 1.30 -2.86 -9.25
C VAL A 150 1.66 -1.41 -8.89
N CYS A 151 2.43 -0.72 -9.74
CA CYS A 151 2.89 0.63 -9.46
C CYS A 151 1.83 1.68 -9.82
N ALA A 152 1.10 2.16 -8.82
CA ALA A 152 0.09 3.22 -9.01
C ALA A 152 0.69 4.61 -9.28
N PHE A 153 2.01 4.76 -9.20
CA PHE A 153 2.72 6.05 -9.33
C PHE A 153 3.51 6.15 -10.64
N ASP A 154 3.40 5.15 -11.53
CA ASP A 154 4.13 5.13 -12.79
C ASP A 154 5.66 5.31 -12.59
N ALA A 155 6.18 4.74 -11.51
CA ALA A 155 7.56 4.91 -11.08
C ALA A 155 8.47 3.75 -11.53
N ILE A 156 7.96 2.73 -12.21
CA ILE A 156 8.75 1.54 -12.60
C ILE A 156 8.49 1.22 -14.06
N HIS A 157 9.55 0.99 -14.83
CA HIS A 157 9.47 0.61 -16.23
C HIS A 157 10.45 -0.52 -16.55
N ILE A 158 10.11 -1.38 -17.53
CA ILE A 158 11.04 -2.39 -18.03
C ILE A 158 11.87 -1.78 -19.16
N ILE A 159 13.19 -1.73 -18.99
CA ILE A 159 14.16 -1.23 -19.97
C ILE A 159 15.27 -2.29 -20.09
N ASP A 160 15.57 -2.72 -21.32
CA ASP A 160 16.56 -3.77 -21.62
C ASP A 160 16.34 -5.09 -20.85
N GLY A 161 15.07 -5.45 -20.61
CA GLY A 161 14.69 -6.66 -19.89
C GLY A 161 14.83 -6.60 -18.36
N VAL A 162 15.11 -5.42 -17.79
CA VAL A 162 15.24 -5.20 -16.34
C VAL A 162 14.30 -4.08 -15.89
N ALA A 163 13.73 -4.20 -14.69
CA ALA A 163 12.96 -3.13 -14.09
C ALA A 163 13.86 -1.98 -13.61
N ILE A 164 13.55 -0.76 -14.03
CA ILE A 164 14.21 0.49 -13.62
C ILE A 164 13.18 1.35 -12.89
N VAL A 165 13.57 1.92 -11.76
CA VAL A 165 12.71 2.79 -10.94
C VAL A 165 13.08 4.24 -11.20
N ASP A 166 12.07 5.07 -11.42
CA ASP A 166 12.12 6.53 -11.37
C ASP A 166 12.03 6.96 -9.90
N GLU A 167 13.14 7.46 -9.36
CA GLU A 167 13.26 7.83 -7.94
C GLU A 167 12.42 9.08 -7.61
N ASP A 168 12.11 9.93 -8.58
CA ASP A 168 11.35 11.16 -8.33
C ASP A 168 9.86 10.87 -8.17
N LYS A 169 9.33 9.88 -8.90
CA LYS A 169 7.94 9.41 -8.77
C LYS A 169 7.74 8.41 -7.64
N CYS A 170 8.81 7.78 -7.16
CA CYS A 170 8.71 6.73 -6.14
C CYS A 170 8.27 7.30 -4.78
N THR A 171 7.29 6.64 -4.16
CA THR A 171 6.73 6.98 -2.83
C THR A 171 7.02 5.93 -1.77
N ALA A 172 7.96 5.01 -2.03
CA ALA A 172 8.32 3.91 -1.13
C ALA A 172 7.12 3.10 -0.57
N CYS A 173 6.06 2.91 -1.36
CA CYS A 173 4.85 2.20 -0.93
C CYS A 173 5.02 0.67 -0.78
N LYS A 174 6.21 0.12 -1.08
CA LYS A 174 6.61 -1.30 -0.93
C LYS A 174 5.81 -2.33 -1.75
N LYS A 175 4.78 -1.94 -2.52
CA LYS A 175 3.99 -2.87 -3.36
C LYS A 175 4.83 -3.67 -4.35
N CYS A 176 5.79 -3.03 -4.99
CA CYS A 176 6.70 -3.69 -5.93
C CYS A 176 7.63 -4.71 -5.23
N ILE A 177 7.98 -4.48 -3.97
CA ILE A 177 8.83 -5.38 -3.17
C ILE A 177 8.07 -6.68 -2.89
N SER A 178 6.83 -6.59 -2.40
CA SER A 178 5.97 -7.77 -2.16
C SER A 178 5.64 -8.54 -3.43
N GLU A 179 5.64 -7.86 -4.57
CA GLU A 179 5.30 -8.46 -5.87
C GLU A 179 6.46 -9.21 -6.51
N CYS A 180 7.71 -8.90 -6.15
CA CYS A 180 8.89 -9.48 -6.79
C CYS A 180 9.20 -10.87 -6.22
N PRO A 181 9.01 -11.98 -6.97
CA PRO A 181 9.28 -13.32 -6.46
C PRO A 181 10.77 -13.63 -6.24
N ARG A 182 11.67 -12.76 -6.73
CA ARG A 182 13.12 -12.87 -6.55
C ARG A 182 13.68 -11.86 -5.54
N GLU A 183 12.80 -11.11 -4.85
CA GLU A 183 13.16 -10.16 -3.79
C GLU A 183 14.25 -9.14 -4.21
N LEU A 184 14.24 -8.73 -5.47
CA LEU A 184 15.28 -7.87 -6.05
C LEU A 184 15.10 -6.40 -5.74
N ILE A 185 13.93 -6.00 -5.27
CA ILE A 185 13.59 -4.58 -5.08
C ILE A 185 13.76 -4.26 -3.61
N VAL A 186 14.62 -3.29 -3.31
CA VAL A 186 14.93 -2.85 -1.95
C VAL A 186 14.68 -1.34 -1.83
N LEU A 187 14.52 -0.86 -0.59
CA LEU A 187 14.53 0.57 -0.32
C LEU A 187 15.94 1.05 -0.06
N LYS A 188 16.24 2.26 -0.53
CA LYS A 188 17.40 3.04 -0.13
C LYS A 188 16.96 4.45 0.28
N PRO A 189 17.72 5.15 1.13
CA PRO A 189 17.61 6.59 1.26
C PRO A 189 17.73 7.27 -0.12
N TYR A 190 16.93 8.31 -0.37
CA TYR A 190 16.96 9.07 -1.62
C TYR A 190 18.38 9.62 -1.90
N ASP A 191 19.01 10.18 -0.86
CA ASP A 191 20.35 10.79 -0.94
C ASP A 191 21.49 9.75 -1.06
N GLN A 192 21.19 8.45 -0.96
CA GLN A 192 22.21 7.41 -1.14
C GLN A 192 22.46 7.17 -2.63
N GLU A 193 23.59 7.67 -3.13
CA GLU A 193 23.99 7.49 -4.53
C GLU A 193 24.50 6.07 -4.84
N VAL A 194 25.21 5.46 -3.89
CA VAL A 194 25.89 4.18 -4.11
C VAL A 194 25.04 3.02 -3.60
N ILE A 195 24.69 2.10 -4.50
CA ILE A 195 24.07 0.83 -4.15
C ILE A 195 24.60 -0.31 -5.02
N VAL A 196 24.86 -1.46 -4.38
CA VAL A 196 25.27 -2.68 -5.07
C VAL A 196 24.06 -3.31 -5.76
N LYS A 197 23.99 -3.13 -7.08
CA LYS A 197 22.90 -3.66 -7.92
C LYS A 197 23.05 -5.13 -8.31
N CYS A 198 24.19 -5.76 -8.03
CA CYS A 198 24.34 -7.20 -8.23
C CYS A 198 24.04 -7.96 -6.94
N MET A 199 23.43 -9.14 -7.05
CA MET A 199 23.24 -10.08 -5.95
C MET A 199 23.99 -11.37 -6.24
N ASN A 200 24.52 -12.00 -5.20
CA ASN A 200 25.28 -13.24 -5.26
C ASN A 200 24.52 -14.41 -4.62
#